data_AF-A0A7J6B634-F1
#
_entry.id   AF-A0A7J6B634-F1
#
_cell.length_a   1.000
_cell.length_b   1.000
_cell.length_c   1.000
_cell.angle_alpha   90.00
_cell.angle_beta   90.00
_cell.angle_gamma   90.00
#
_symmetry.space_group_name_H-M   'P 1'
#
loop_
_entity.id
_entity.type
_entity.pdbx_description
1 polymer ?
#
loop_
_entity_poly.entity_id
_entity_poly.type
_entity_poly.pdbx_seq_one_letter_code
_entity_poly.pdbx_strand_id
1 'polypeptide(L)'
;MASTQKCRGKGSCAPGAVPKGQIRIYSMRFCPYAQRTRLVLSAKGIESETININLKEKPEWYLEKNPLGLVPTLETPSGQLVYESAITCEYLDEVYPEKKLFPSDPFAKAQQKMLLEDYSKVVPLFYKIPMTRIKGEDVSALEAELREKLSKLNKVLANKKYKFFGGDTLTMIDYLIWPWFERVDAWQLKHCLDGTPELNNWILRMREDPAVKAIMFSTDAHKAFFTSFMEGKPNYDYGL
;
A
#
# COMPACT_ATOMS: atom_id res chain seq x y z
N MET A 1 -25.15 4.28 -8.99
CA MET A 1 -24.48 3.28 -9.87
C MET A 1 -23.35 2.68 -9.07
N ALA A 2 -23.26 1.35 -8.98
CA ALA A 2 -22.11 0.72 -8.31
C ALA A 2 -20.82 1.21 -8.96
N SER A 3 -19.86 1.68 -8.16
CA SER A 3 -18.56 2.08 -8.70
C SER A 3 -17.94 0.88 -9.39
N THR A 4 -17.69 0.98 -10.69
CA THR A 4 -17.04 -0.09 -11.44
C THR A 4 -15.59 -0.19 -10.97
N GLN A 5 -15.08 -1.42 -10.83
CA GLN A 5 -13.66 -1.60 -10.48
C GLN A 5 -12.73 -1.25 -11.66
N LYS A 6 -13.27 -1.08 -12.87
CA LYS A 6 -12.51 -0.76 -14.08
C LYS A 6 -11.85 0.62 -13.97
N CYS A 7 -10.61 0.72 -14.42
CA CYS A 7 -9.86 1.96 -14.41
C CYS A 7 -10.43 2.98 -15.40
N ARG A 8 -10.36 4.25 -15.02
CA ARG A 8 -10.65 5.41 -15.88
C ARG A 8 -9.36 5.87 -16.53
N GLY A 9 -9.37 5.99 -17.85
CA GLY A 9 -8.22 6.45 -18.64
C GLY A 9 -8.48 7.72 -19.44
N LYS A 10 -7.56 8.03 -20.35
CA LYS A 10 -7.67 9.17 -21.28
C LYS A 10 -9.04 9.18 -21.99
N GLY A 11 -9.65 10.36 -22.08
CA GLY A 11 -10.98 10.55 -22.67
C GLY A 11 -12.17 10.15 -21.78
N SER A 12 -11.94 9.55 -20.60
CA SER A 12 -13.04 9.28 -19.65
C SER A 12 -13.55 10.57 -19.01
N CYS A 13 -14.87 10.63 -18.76
CA CYS A 13 -15.49 11.75 -18.06
C CYS A 13 -15.05 11.82 -16.59
N ALA A 14 -14.90 13.05 -16.08
CA ALA A 14 -14.69 13.31 -14.67
C ALA A 14 -15.86 12.73 -13.85
N PRO A 15 -15.59 12.18 -12.65
CA PRO A 15 -16.67 11.78 -11.75
C PRO A 15 -17.45 12.99 -11.24
N GLY A 16 -18.72 12.78 -10.89
CA GLY A 16 -19.52 13.79 -10.19
C GLY A 16 -19.03 14.06 -8.77
N ALA A 17 -19.76 14.91 -8.04
CA ALA A 17 -19.46 15.20 -6.64
C ALA A 17 -19.43 13.93 -5.78
N VAL A 18 -18.61 13.94 -4.73
CA VAL A 18 -18.55 12.84 -3.76
C VAL A 18 -19.86 12.81 -2.96
N PRO A 19 -20.54 11.66 -2.84
CA PRO A 19 -21.78 11.56 -2.07
C PRO A 19 -21.61 11.98 -0.61
N LYS A 20 -22.67 12.58 -0.02
CA LYS A 20 -22.69 12.89 1.42
C LYS A 20 -22.53 11.61 2.24
N GLY A 21 -21.69 11.66 3.27
CA GLY A 21 -21.41 10.51 4.13
C GLY A 21 -20.30 9.58 3.62
N GLN A 22 -19.74 9.83 2.43
CA GLN A 22 -18.63 9.06 1.88
C GLN A 22 -17.38 9.91 1.72
N ILE A 23 -16.25 9.23 1.59
CA ILE A 23 -15.02 9.81 1.04
C ILE A 23 -14.63 9.08 -0.25
N ARG A 24 -14.13 9.80 -1.25
CA ARG A 24 -13.63 9.18 -2.48
C ARG A 24 -12.14 8.92 -2.36
N ILE A 25 -11.71 7.76 -2.84
CA ILE A 25 -10.31 7.45 -3.10
C ILE A 25 -10.08 7.26 -4.60
N TYR A 26 -9.21 8.08 -5.18
CA TYR A 26 -8.58 7.79 -6.45
C TYR A 26 -7.43 6.81 -6.23
N SER A 27 -7.50 5.66 -6.88
CA SER A 27 -6.67 4.49 -6.59
C SER A 27 -6.17 3.84 -7.87
N MET A 28 -5.42 2.76 -7.71
CA MET A 28 -5.18 1.74 -8.74
C MET A 28 -5.09 0.39 -8.01
N ARG A 29 -5.82 -0.62 -8.48
CA ARG A 29 -6.04 -1.91 -7.77
C ARG A 29 -4.78 -2.56 -7.25
N PHE A 30 -3.71 -2.56 -8.05
CA PHE A 30 -2.44 -3.18 -7.72
C PHE A 30 -1.38 -2.21 -7.15
N CYS A 31 -1.69 -0.92 -6.98
CA CYS A 31 -0.75 0.06 -6.40
C CYS A 31 -0.57 -0.19 -4.90
N PRO A 32 0.66 -0.48 -4.41
CA PRO A 32 0.90 -0.69 -2.99
C PRO A 32 0.75 0.60 -2.17
N TYR A 33 1.09 1.77 -2.72
CA TYR A 33 0.87 3.04 -2.05
C TYR A 33 -0.61 3.35 -1.84
N ALA A 34 -1.45 3.12 -2.86
CA ALA A 34 -2.89 3.30 -2.71
C ALA A 34 -3.53 2.20 -1.85
N GLN A 35 -2.91 1.02 -1.76
CA GLN A 35 -3.34 -0.02 -0.84
C GLN A 35 -3.21 0.40 0.62
N ARG A 36 -2.21 1.20 1.01
CA ARG A 36 -2.11 1.77 2.36
C ARG A 36 -3.40 2.45 2.79
N THR A 37 -3.88 3.39 1.97
CA THR A 37 -5.11 4.15 2.23
C THR A 37 -6.33 3.25 2.22
N ARG A 38 -6.41 2.26 1.31
CA ARG A 38 -7.50 1.26 1.30
C ARG A 38 -7.52 0.38 2.55
N LEU A 39 -6.36 -0.01 3.08
CA LEU A 39 -6.27 -0.74 4.34
C LEU A 39 -6.81 0.09 5.50
N VAL A 40 -6.46 1.38 5.56
CA VAL A 40 -6.98 2.29 6.59
C VAL A 40 -8.50 2.45 6.49
N LEU A 41 -9.02 2.67 5.28
CA LEU A 41 -10.47 2.72 5.03
C LEU A 41 -11.17 1.44 5.49
N SER A 42 -10.62 0.28 5.11
CA SER A 42 -11.17 -1.03 5.49
C SER A 42 -11.08 -1.29 7.00
N ALA A 43 -9.93 -1.04 7.61
CA ALA A 43 -9.69 -1.27 9.04
C ALA A 43 -10.60 -0.40 9.91
N LYS A 44 -10.90 0.83 9.47
CA LYS A 44 -11.77 1.78 10.18
C LYS A 44 -13.25 1.65 9.80
N GLY A 45 -13.59 0.82 8.81
CA GLY A 45 -14.97 0.66 8.33
C GLY A 45 -15.54 1.92 7.68
N ILE A 46 -14.70 2.75 7.07
CA ILE A 46 -15.10 4.03 6.47
C ILE A 46 -15.77 3.76 5.13
N GLU A 47 -17.00 4.26 4.97
CA GLU A 47 -17.71 4.20 3.70
C GLU A 47 -16.99 5.05 2.65
N SER A 48 -16.58 4.42 1.56
CA SER A 48 -15.81 5.08 0.52
C SER A 48 -16.17 4.60 -0.87
N GLU A 49 -16.08 5.52 -1.82
CA GLU A 49 -16.11 5.19 -3.24
C GLU A 49 -14.69 5.14 -3.80
N THR A 50 -14.35 4.05 -4.50
CA THR A 50 -13.06 3.92 -5.17
C THR A 50 -13.19 4.23 -6.64
N ILE A 51 -12.34 5.11 -7.17
CA ILE A 51 -12.17 5.34 -8.60
C ILE A 51 -10.77 4.91 -8.99
N ASN A 52 -10.66 3.85 -9.78
CA ASN A 52 -9.36 3.40 -10.27
C ASN A 52 -8.92 4.25 -11.46
N ILE A 53 -7.64 4.64 -11.49
CA ILE A 53 -7.03 5.45 -12.54
C ILE A 53 -6.08 4.59 -13.36
N ASN A 54 -6.16 4.69 -14.68
CA ASN A 54 -5.15 4.13 -15.57
C ASN A 54 -3.89 5.01 -15.45
N LEU A 55 -2.82 4.48 -14.84
CA LEU A 55 -1.62 5.28 -14.55
C LEU A 55 -0.72 5.49 -15.78
N LYS A 56 -0.94 4.74 -16.87
CA LYS A 56 -0.24 4.92 -18.15
C LYS A 56 -0.95 5.95 -19.03
N GLU A 57 -2.25 5.78 -19.21
CA GLU A 57 -3.12 6.68 -19.96
C GLU A 57 -4.07 7.41 -19.02
N LYS A 58 -3.53 8.36 -18.25
CA LYS A 58 -4.29 9.08 -17.23
C LYS A 58 -5.40 9.92 -17.85
N PRO A 59 -6.59 10.01 -17.23
CA PRO A 59 -7.56 11.03 -17.59
C PRO A 59 -6.99 12.44 -17.33
N GLU A 60 -7.24 13.38 -18.23
CA GLU A 60 -6.73 14.75 -18.13
C GLU A 60 -7.22 15.45 -16.86
N TRP A 61 -8.50 15.27 -16.52
CA TRP A 61 -9.12 15.82 -15.31
C TRP A 61 -8.46 15.34 -14.01
N TYR A 62 -7.72 14.21 -14.02
CA TYR A 62 -7.12 13.70 -12.79
C TYR A 62 -5.95 14.58 -12.32
N LEU A 63 -5.27 15.28 -13.22
CA LEU A 63 -4.17 16.19 -12.85
C LEU A 63 -4.66 17.40 -12.04
N GLU A 64 -5.94 17.78 -12.19
CA GLU A 64 -6.58 18.79 -11.34
C GLU A 64 -6.85 18.27 -9.92
N LYS A 65 -6.95 16.94 -9.75
CA LYS A 65 -7.15 16.30 -8.44
C LYS A 65 -5.83 16.05 -7.72
N ASN A 66 -4.80 15.68 -8.48
CA ASN A 66 -3.45 15.51 -7.96
C ASN A 66 -2.44 15.93 -9.04
N PRO A 67 -1.75 17.07 -8.87
CA PRO A 67 -0.78 17.59 -9.85
C PRO A 67 0.38 16.64 -10.14
N LEU A 68 0.71 15.73 -9.22
CA LEU A 68 1.75 14.72 -9.43
C LEU A 68 1.28 13.58 -10.34
N GLY A 69 -0.03 13.49 -10.61
CA GLY A 69 -0.64 12.38 -11.35
C GLY A 69 -0.47 11.02 -10.68
N LEU A 70 -0.18 10.99 -9.38
CA LEU A 70 0.02 9.76 -8.60
C LEU A 70 -1.27 9.36 -7.88
N VAL A 71 -1.31 8.12 -7.39
CA VAL A 71 -2.34 7.61 -6.48
C VAL A 71 -1.66 7.10 -5.22
N PRO A 72 -2.29 7.19 -4.03
CA PRO A 72 -3.67 7.57 -3.78
C PRO A 72 -3.90 9.09 -3.70
N THR A 73 -5.15 9.49 -3.94
CA THR A 73 -5.68 10.82 -3.62
C THR A 73 -7.07 10.65 -3.01
N LEU A 74 -7.34 11.33 -1.90
CA LEU A 74 -8.67 11.42 -1.29
C LEU A 74 -9.38 12.70 -1.77
N GLU A 75 -10.69 12.60 -1.98
CA GLU A 75 -11.57 13.74 -2.23
C GLU A 75 -12.75 13.69 -1.25
N THR A 76 -13.00 14.80 -0.56
CA THR A 76 -14.12 14.94 0.39
C THR A 76 -15.41 15.38 -0.29
N PRO A 77 -16.58 15.26 0.36
CA PRO A 77 -17.84 15.84 -0.13
C PRO A 77 -17.80 17.36 -0.39
N SER A 78 -16.90 18.09 0.28
CA SER A 78 -16.67 19.52 0.06
C SER A 78 -15.63 19.81 -1.03
N GLY A 79 -15.11 18.79 -1.73
CA GLY A 79 -14.14 18.93 -2.80
C GLY A 79 -12.70 19.15 -2.33
N GLN A 80 -12.39 18.94 -1.04
CA GLN A 80 -11.02 19.03 -0.54
C GLN A 80 -10.23 17.82 -1.00
N LEU A 81 -8.97 18.04 -1.39
CA LEU A 81 -8.07 17.02 -1.94
C LEU A 81 -6.91 16.76 -0.99
N VAL A 82 -6.61 15.50 -0.74
CA VAL A 82 -5.45 15.06 0.06
C VAL A 82 -4.72 13.97 -0.69
N TYR A 83 -3.43 14.16 -0.98
CA TYR A 83 -2.58 13.17 -1.66
C TYR A 83 -1.35 12.83 -0.82
N GLU A 84 -0.54 11.89 -1.31
CA GLU A 84 0.49 11.13 -0.59
C GLU A 84 -0.07 10.04 0.33
N SER A 85 0.44 8.81 0.16
CA SER A 85 -0.13 7.64 0.84
C SER A 85 -0.08 7.71 2.37
N ALA A 86 1.01 8.21 2.96
CA ALA A 86 1.12 8.34 4.42
C ALA A 86 0.22 9.48 4.94
N ILE A 87 0.12 10.59 4.21
CA ILE A 87 -0.69 11.76 4.58
C ILE A 87 -2.18 11.41 4.51
N THR A 88 -2.62 10.75 3.44
CA THR A 88 -4.01 10.28 3.33
C THR A 88 -4.40 9.31 4.45
N CYS A 89 -3.48 8.42 4.85
CA CYS A 89 -3.71 7.51 5.98
C CYS A 89 -3.84 8.26 7.32
N GLU A 90 -2.96 9.23 7.58
CA GLU A 90 -3.03 10.07 8.80
C GLU A 90 -4.30 10.92 8.83
N TYR A 91 -4.65 11.56 7.71
CA TYR A 91 -5.90 12.33 7.58
C TYR A 91 -7.14 11.51 7.91
N LEU A 92 -7.24 10.29 7.35
CA LEU A 92 -8.35 9.38 7.67
C LEU A 92 -8.38 9.01 9.16
N ASP A 93 -7.21 8.81 9.78
CA ASP A 93 -7.15 8.44 11.19
C ASP A 93 -7.58 9.58 12.12
N GLU A 94 -7.33 10.82 11.73
CA GLU A 94 -7.70 12.03 12.49
C GLU A 94 -9.17 12.42 12.31
N VAL A 95 -9.72 12.29 11.09
CA VAL A 95 -11.09 12.73 10.77
C VAL A 95 -12.15 11.71 11.20
N TYR A 96 -11.79 10.42 11.30
CA TYR A 96 -12.68 9.33 11.73
C TYR A 96 -12.15 8.71 13.04
N PRO A 97 -12.39 9.33 14.21
CA PRO A 97 -11.67 9.02 15.44
C PRO A 97 -12.13 7.76 16.18
N GLU A 98 -13.20 7.08 15.73
CA GLU A 98 -13.87 5.98 16.43
C GLU A 98 -12.94 4.78 16.65
N LYS A 99 -12.08 4.49 15.67
CA LYS A 99 -11.07 3.43 15.74
C LYS A 99 -9.70 3.99 15.36
N LYS A 100 -8.95 4.50 16.34
CA LYS A 100 -7.60 5.04 16.13
C LYS A 100 -6.60 3.94 15.74
N LEU A 101 -5.81 4.19 14.71
CA LEU A 101 -4.73 3.30 14.25
C LEU A 101 -3.36 3.81 14.71
N PHE A 102 -3.14 5.11 14.79
CA PHE A 102 -2.00 5.66 15.51
C PHE A 102 -2.23 5.64 17.02
N PRO A 103 -1.18 5.43 17.82
CA PRO A 103 -1.27 5.56 19.26
C PRO A 103 -1.54 7.03 19.64
N SER A 104 -2.24 7.23 20.75
CA SER A 104 -2.52 8.58 21.27
C SER A 104 -1.31 9.20 21.97
N ASP A 105 -0.36 8.37 22.45
CA ASP A 105 0.90 8.86 22.99
C ASP A 105 1.77 9.48 21.88
N PRO A 106 2.18 10.76 21.99
CA PRO A 106 2.93 11.44 20.94
C PRO A 106 4.28 10.76 20.62
N PHE A 107 4.96 10.22 21.63
CA PHE A 107 6.25 9.56 21.43
C PHE A 107 6.07 8.24 20.68
N ALA A 108 5.10 7.42 21.05
CA ALA A 108 4.75 6.20 20.32
C ALA A 108 4.30 6.50 18.87
N LYS A 109 3.56 7.59 18.63
CA LYS A 109 3.18 8.03 17.27
C LYS A 109 4.44 8.39 16.49
N ALA A 110 5.38 9.12 17.08
CA ALA A 110 6.66 9.45 16.47
C ALA A 110 7.52 8.20 16.18
N GLN A 111 7.52 7.20 17.06
CA GLN A 111 8.22 5.93 16.83
C GLN A 111 7.69 5.19 15.59
N GLN A 112 6.37 5.20 15.36
CA GLN A 112 5.80 4.62 14.14
C GLN A 112 6.24 5.40 12.90
N LYS A 113 6.29 6.73 12.96
CA LYS A 113 6.77 7.57 11.85
C LYS A 113 8.27 7.35 11.56
N MET A 114 9.11 7.23 12.57
CA MET A 114 10.54 6.91 12.39
C MET A 114 10.73 5.53 11.75
N LEU A 115 9.95 4.52 12.17
CA LEU A 115 10.00 3.20 11.55
C LEU A 115 9.55 3.24 10.08
N LEU A 116 8.54 4.05 9.74
CA LEU A 116 8.12 4.25 8.36
C LEU A 116 9.23 4.90 7.51
N GLU A 117 9.93 5.89 8.07
CA GLU A 117 11.05 6.56 7.42
C GLU A 117 12.20 5.59 7.13
N ASP A 118 12.55 4.73 8.10
CA ASP A 118 13.54 3.69 7.88
C ASP A 118 13.08 2.63 6.88
N TYR A 119 11.80 2.25 6.94
CA TYR A 119 11.19 1.33 5.98
C TYR A 119 11.18 1.90 4.55
N SER A 120 11.06 3.22 4.38
CA SER A 120 11.07 3.86 3.06
C SER A 120 12.33 3.54 2.26
N LYS A 121 13.46 3.29 2.94
CA LYS A 121 14.75 2.91 2.35
C LYS A 121 14.78 1.44 1.87
N VAL A 122 13.82 0.62 2.29
CA VAL A 122 13.65 -0.78 1.86
C VAL A 122 12.81 -0.84 0.58
N VAL A 123 11.80 0.01 0.46
CA VAL A 123 10.84 0.04 -0.65
C VAL A 123 11.49 0.02 -2.04
N PRO A 124 12.53 0.81 -2.34
CA PRO A 124 13.18 0.76 -3.66
C PRO A 124 13.73 -0.61 -4.05
N LEU A 125 14.21 -1.41 -3.09
CA LEU A 125 14.80 -2.73 -3.36
C LEU A 125 13.75 -3.73 -3.84
N PHE A 126 12.52 -3.64 -3.34
CA PHE A 126 11.41 -4.47 -3.80
C PHE A 126 11.12 -4.31 -5.31
N TYR A 127 11.44 -3.15 -5.89
CA TYR A 127 11.31 -2.91 -7.32
C TYR A 127 12.62 -3.14 -8.06
N LYS A 128 13.74 -2.62 -7.55
CA LYS A 128 15.04 -2.68 -8.22
C LYS A 128 15.46 -4.12 -8.50
N ILE A 129 15.32 -5.03 -7.52
CA ILE A 129 15.72 -6.43 -7.68
C ILE A 129 15.01 -7.10 -8.86
N PRO A 130 13.67 -7.19 -8.92
CA PRO A 130 13.01 -7.85 -10.04
C PRO A 130 13.21 -7.10 -11.37
N MET A 131 13.31 -5.77 -11.37
CA MET A 131 13.61 -5.00 -12.59
C MET A 131 15.02 -5.30 -13.15
N THR A 132 16.03 -5.37 -12.29
CA THR A 132 17.41 -5.72 -12.67
C THR A 132 17.49 -7.18 -13.11
N ARG A 133 16.83 -8.10 -12.39
CA ARG A 133 16.78 -9.53 -12.75
C ARG A 133 16.21 -9.77 -14.14
N ILE A 134 15.14 -9.06 -14.52
CA ILE A 134 14.51 -9.20 -15.85
C ILE A 134 15.43 -8.74 -16.99
N LYS A 135 16.38 -7.83 -16.71
CA LYS A 135 17.43 -7.45 -17.66
C LYS A 135 18.56 -8.49 -17.79
N GLY A 136 18.51 -9.57 -17.02
CA GLY A 136 19.56 -10.59 -16.95
C GLY A 136 20.79 -10.15 -16.16
N GLU A 137 20.69 -9.06 -15.38
CA GLU A 137 21.77 -8.51 -14.58
C GLU A 137 21.86 -9.20 -13.21
N ASP A 138 23.06 -9.26 -12.62
CA ASP A 138 23.26 -9.79 -11.26
C ASP A 138 22.56 -8.93 -10.21
N VAL A 139 21.82 -9.59 -9.32
CA VAL A 139 21.08 -8.96 -8.22
C VAL A 139 21.64 -9.33 -6.85
N SER A 140 22.72 -10.10 -6.77
CA SER A 140 23.25 -10.64 -5.51
C SER A 140 23.53 -9.57 -4.47
N ALA A 141 24.12 -8.44 -4.88
CA ALA A 141 24.38 -7.29 -3.99
C ALA A 141 23.08 -6.63 -3.50
N LEU A 142 22.09 -6.45 -4.38
CA LEU A 142 20.79 -5.88 -4.02
C LEU A 142 20.00 -6.79 -3.08
N GLU A 143 20.05 -8.10 -3.29
CA GLU A 143 19.44 -9.09 -2.40
C GLU A 143 20.14 -9.16 -1.05
N ALA A 144 21.47 -9.05 -1.00
CA ALA A 144 22.22 -8.95 0.25
C ALA A 144 21.81 -7.69 1.04
N GLU A 145 21.68 -6.55 0.36
CA GLU A 145 21.19 -5.31 0.98
C GLU A 145 19.75 -5.47 1.50
N LEU A 146 18.86 -6.11 0.72
CA LEU A 146 17.49 -6.35 1.13
C LEU A 146 17.44 -7.26 2.37
N ARG A 147 18.19 -8.37 2.39
CA ARG A 147 18.30 -9.28 3.54
C ARG A 147 18.78 -8.54 4.79
N GLU A 148 19.78 -7.66 4.66
CA GLU A 148 20.27 -6.85 5.79
C GLU A 148 19.17 -5.95 6.35
N LYS A 149 18.44 -5.24 5.48
CA LYS A 149 17.34 -4.35 5.92
C LYS A 149 16.16 -5.14 6.52
N LEU A 150 15.79 -6.29 5.95
CA LEU A 150 14.76 -7.16 6.49
C LEU A 150 15.17 -7.75 7.85
N SER A 151 16.45 -8.07 8.04
CA SER A 151 17.00 -8.48 9.34
C SER A 151 16.85 -7.38 10.40
N LYS A 152 17.06 -6.10 10.03
CA LYS A 152 16.81 -4.96 10.93
C LYS A 152 15.33 -4.86 11.33
N LEU A 153 14.39 -5.01 10.38
CA LEU A 153 12.96 -5.04 10.69
C LEU A 153 12.59 -6.23 11.61
N ASN A 154 13.16 -7.41 11.35
CA ASN A 154 12.98 -8.58 12.22
C ASN A 154 13.45 -8.31 13.66
N LYS A 155 14.59 -7.63 13.83
CA LYS A 155 15.09 -7.23 15.15
C LYS A 155 14.17 -6.26 15.88
N VAL A 156 13.46 -5.37 15.17
CA VAL A 156 12.45 -4.50 15.80
C VAL A 156 11.35 -5.33 16.47
N LEU A 157 10.82 -6.35 15.79
CA LEU A 157 9.81 -7.26 16.35
C LEU A 157 10.38 -8.10 17.49
N ALA A 158 11.58 -8.67 17.32
CA ALA A 158 12.22 -9.53 18.30
C ALA A 158 12.56 -8.79 19.61
N ASN A 159 13.15 -7.58 19.52
CA ASN A 159 13.59 -6.82 20.69
C ASN A 159 12.42 -6.34 21.54
N LYS A 160 11.32 -5.94 20.90
CA LYS A 160 10.12 -5.50 21.60
C LYS A 160 9.25 -6.66 22.07
N LYS A 161 9.49 -7.88 21.56
CA LYS A 161 8.66 -9.08 21.77
C LYS A 161 7.19 -8.84 21.39
N TYR A 162 6.96 -7.98 20.40
CA TYR A 162 5.62 -7.60 19.98
C TYR A 162 5.13 -8.48 18.85
N LYS A 163 3.80 -8.68 18.80
CA LYS A 163 3.16 -9.39 17.68
C LYS A 163 3.18 -8.58 16.38
N PHE A 164 3.17 -7.26 16.50
CA PHE A 164 3.10 -6.27 15.43
C PHE A 164 4.11 -5.14 15.68
N PHE A 165 4.41 -4.31 14.67
CA PHE A 165 5.43 -3.28 14.79
C PHE A 165 5.08 -2.19 15.83
N GLY A 166 3.78 -1.97 16.05
CA GLY A 166 3.28 -1.02 17.05
C GLY A 166 2.96 -1.61 18.43
N GLY A 167 2.99 -2.94 18.62
CA GLY A 167 2.58 -3.58 19.86
C GLY A 167 1.95 -4.97 19.68
N ASP A 168 1.13 -5.39 20.63
CA ASP A 168 0.39 -6.67 20.57
C ASP A 168 -0.87 -6.63 19.70
N THR A 169 -1.28 -5.44 19.27
CA THR A 169 -2.40 -5.19 18.36
C THR A 169 -1.92 -4.47 17.10
N LEU A 170 -2.64 -4.63 16.00
CA LEU A 170 -2.38 -3.92 14.76
C LEU A 170 -2.53 -2.42 14.93
N THR A 171 -1.62 -1.69 14.30
CA THR A 171 -1.61 -0.23 14.29
C THR A 171 -1.30 0.30 12.88
N MET A 172 -1.30 1.62 12.72
CA MET A 172 -1.08 2.26 11.43
C MET A 172 0.20 1.77 10.74
N ILE A 173 1.31 1.65 11.46
CA ILE A 173 2.60 1.25 10.87
C ILE A 173 2.56 -0.11 10.18
N ASP A 174 1.77 -1.06 10.69
CA ASP A 174 1.62 -2.39 10.10
C ASP A 174 0.95 -2.30 8.72
N TYR A 175 -0.14 -1.53 8.62
CA TYR A 175 -0.85 -1.28 7.35
C TYR A 175 0.00 -0.45 6.36
N LEU A 176 0.87 0.43 6.84
CA LEU A 176 1.76 1.21 5.98
C LEU A 176 2.91 0.36 5.39
N ILE A 177 3.29 -0.74 6.03
CA ILE A 177 4.38 -1.63 5.60
C ILE A 177 3.85 -2.82 4.78
N TRP A 178 2.67 -3.32 5.13
CA TRP A 178 2.06 -4.53 4.56
C TRP A 178 2.09 -4.66 3.03
N PRO A 179 1.78 -3.63 2.21
CA PRO A 179 1.58 -3.82 0.77
C PRO A 179 2.76 -4.48 0.05
N TRP A 180 4.01 -4.19 0.41
CA TRP A 180 5.16 -4.85 -0.23
C TRP A 180 5.33 -6.29 0.22
N PHE A 181 5.03 -6.59 1.48
CA PHE A 181 5.08 -7.95 2.02
C PHE A 181 3.97 -8.85 1.49
N GLU A 182 2.82 -8.29 1.07
CA GLU A 182 1.81 -9.04 0.33
C GLU A 182 2.36 -9.56 -1.01
N ARG A 183 3.32 -8.84 -1.61
CA ARG A 183 3.83 -9.06 -2.97
C ARG A 183 5.16 -9.84 -3.03
N VAL A 184 5.79 -10.15 -1.89
CA VAL A 184 7.11 -10.82 -1.84
C VAL A 184 7.18 -12.09 -2.66
N ASP A 185 6.15 -12.94 -2.61
CA ASP A 185 6.09 -14.18 -3.39
C ASP A 185 5.93 -13.88 -4.89
N ALA A 186 4.99 -13.00 -5.24
CA ALA A 186 4.74 -12.62 -6.63
C ALA A 186 5.96 -11.97 -7.29
N TRP A 187 6.78 -11.26 -6.52
CA TRP A 187 8.02 -10.61 -6.96
C TRP A 187 9.27 -11.48 -6.82
N GLN A 188 9.13 -12.75 -6.42
CA GLN A 188 10.24 -13.69 -6.26
C GLN A 188 11.34 -13.12 -5.33
N LEU A 189 10.90 -12.63 -4.17
CA LEU A 189 11.74 -12.08 -3.10
C LEU A 189 11.59 -12.85 -1.78
N LYS A 190 10.82 -13.95 -1.76
CA LYS A 190 10.53 -14.73 -0.55
C LYS A 190 11.80 -15.21 0.16
N HIS A 191 12.81 -15.65 -0.60
CA HIS A 191 14.12 -16.10 -0.10
C HIS A 191 14.93 -14.97 0.55
N CYS A 192 14.56 -13.70 0.37
CA CYS A 192 15.18 -12.59 1.11
C CYS A 192 14.67 -12.51 2.56
N LEU A 193 13.61 -13.25 2.92
CA LEU A 193 13.09 -13.37 4.29
C LEU A 193 13.75 -14.50 5.08
N ASP A 194 14.66 -15.27 4.48
CA ASP A 194 15.37 -16.34 5.18
C ASP A 194 16.14 -15.76 6.38
N GLY A 195 16.05 -16.42 7.53
CA GLY A 195 16.63 -15.92 8.79
C GLY A 195 15.85 -14.79 9.48
N THR A 196 14.62 -14.49 9.04
CA THR A 196 13.74 -13.48 9.68
C THR A 196 12.46 -14.10 10.28
N PRO A 197 12.54 -14.94 11.32
CA PRO A 197 11.40 -15.68 11.84
C PRO A 197 10.27 -14.80 12.38
N GLU A 198 10.58 -13.70 13.07
CA GLU A 198 9.56 -12.79 13.61
C GLU A 198 8.84 -12.02 12.51
N LEU A 199 9.58 -11.63 11.47
CA LEU A 199 8.99 -11.00 10.30
C LEU A 199 8.08 -11.97 9.54
N ASN A 200 8.48 -13.23 9.38
CA ASN A 200 7.62 -14.27 8.80
C ASN A 200 6.35 -14.50 9.65
N ASN A 201 6.47 -14.55 10.97
CA ASN A 201 5.32 -14.64 11.87
C ASN A 201 4.39 -13.42 11.75
N TRP A 202 4.95 -12.22 11.63
CA TRP A 202 4.18 -11.00 11.38
C TRP A 202 3.43 -11.07 10.04
N ILE A 203 4.06 -11.55 8.96
CA ILE A 203 3.40 -11.75 7.66
C ILE A 203 2.19 -12.70 7.81
N LEU A 204 2.35 -13.81 8.52
CA LEU A 204 1.25 -14.75 8.76
C LEU A 204 0.10 -14.09 9.53
N ARG A 205 0.38 -13.33 10.58
CA ARG A 205 -0.65 -12.59 11.34
C ARG A 205 -1.35 -11.53 10.51
N MET A 206 -0.61 -10.78 9.68
CA MET A 206 -1.20 -9.78 8.78
C MET A 206 -2.18 -10.43 7.80
N ARG A 207 -1.88 -11.62 7.27
CA ARG A 207 -2.81 -12.34 6.38
C ARG A 207 -4.09 -12.76 7.08
N GLU A 208 -4.09 -12.88 8.40
CA GLU A 208 -5.28 -13.23 9.17
C GLU A 208 -6.19 -12.05 9.50
N ASP A 209 -5.69 -10.81 9.40
CA ASP A 209 -6.44 -9.59 9.70
C ASP A 209 -7.65 -9.41 8.75
N PRO A 210 -8.86 -9.14 9.27
CA PRO A 210 -10.04 -8.96 8.43
C PRO A 210 -9.91 -7.83 7.39
N ALA A 211 -9.25 -6.72 7.74
CA ALA A 211 -9.11 -5.59 6.81
C ALA A 211 -8.13 -5.91 5.67
N VAL A 212 -7.05 -6.64 5.98
CA VAL A 212 -6.14 -7.19 4.96
C VAL A 212 -6.87 -8.20 4.08
N LYS A 213 -7.53 -9.21 4.66
CA LYS A 213 -8.26 -10.25 3.93
C LYS A 213 -9.30 -9.68 2.97
N ALA A 214 -10.00 -8.62 3.38
CA ALA A 214 -11.05 -8.01 2.59
C ALA A 214 -10.57 -7.40 1.27
N ILE A 215 -9.28 -7.01 1.17
CA ILE A 215 -8.79 -6.25 0.00
C ILE A 215 -7.53 -6.83 -0.66
N MET A 216 -6.92 -7.87 -0.07
CA MET A 216 -5.73 -8.50 -0.63
C MET A 216 -6.02 -9.19 -1.95
N PHE A 217 -5.02 -9.25 -2.83
CA PHE A 217 -5.09 -10.06 -4.05
C PHE A 217 -4.34 -11.38 -3.87
N SER A 218 -4.71 -12.39 -4.66
CA SER A 218 -3.95 -13.64 -4.73
C SER A 218 -2.54 -13.39 -5.26
N THR A 219 -1.60 -14.26 -4.91
CA THR A 219 -0.24 -14.24 -5.46
C THR A 219 -0.26 -14.28 -6.98
N ASP A 220 -1.15 -15.07 -7.59
CA ASP A 220 -1.28 -15.17 -9.04
C ASP A 220 -1.76 -13.87 -9.68
N ALA A 221 -2.71 -13.17 -9.06
CA ALA A 221 -3.18 -11.88 -9.56
C ALA A 221 -2.07 -10.82 -9.49
N HIS A 222 -1.31 -10.76 -8.38
CA HIS A 222 -0.14 -9.88 -8.27
C HIS A 222 0.93 -10.23 -9.31
N LYS A 223 1.21 -11.52 -9.51
CA LYS A 223 2.19 -12.00 -10.50
C LYS A 223 1.77 -11.62 -11.91
N ALA A 224 0.51 -11.86 -12.29
CA ALA A 224 0.00 -11.54 -13.61
C ALA A 224 0.02 -10.02 -13.89
N PHE A 225 -0.42 -9.19 -12.94
CA PHE A 225 -0.27 -7.74 -13.07
C PHE A 225 1.21 -7.34 -13.21
N PHE A 226 2.08 -7.87 -12.34
CA PHE A 226 3.49 -7.53 -12.34
C PHE A 226 4.19 -7.91 -13.65
N THR A 227 3.90 -9.09 -14.21
CA THR A 227 4.37 -9.49 -15.54
C THR A 227 3.97 -8.47 -16.61
N SER A 228 2.69 -8.10 -16.68
CA SER A 228 2.21 -7.10 -17.66
C SER A 228 2.86 -5.72 -17.46
N PHE A 229 3.13 -5.34 -16.20
CA PHE A 229 3.81 -4.10 -15.86
C PHE A 229 5.27 -4.13 -16.36
N MET A 230 5.98 -5.23 -16.14
CA MET A 230 7.36 -5.43 -16.59
C MET A 230 7.49 -5.48 -18.12
N GLU A 231 6.47 -5.94 -18.83
CA GLU A 231 6.37 -5.89 -20.30
C GLU A 231 6.07 -4.47 -20.83
N GLY A 232 5.91 -3.48 -19.95
CA GLY A 232 5.57 -2.10 -20.32
C GLY A 232 4.11 -1.92 -20.78
N LYS A 233 3.26 -2.94 -20.61
CA LYS A 233 1.83 -2.93 -20.96
C LYS A 233 0.97 -3.33 -19.75
N PRO A 234 1.03 -2.56 -18.64
CA PRO A 234 0.34 -2.91 -17.41
C PRO A 234 -1.16 -3.09 -17.62
N ASN A 235 -1.69 -4.26 -17.26
CA ASN A 235 -3.11 -4.53 -17.26
C ASN A 235 -3.73 -4.11 -15.91
N TYR A 236 -4.05 -2.82 -15.76
CA TYR A 236 -4.67 -2.27 -14.55
C TYR A 236 -6.02 -2.91 -14.20
N ASP A 237 -6.69 -3.51 -15.18
CA ASP A 237 -8.00 -4.13 -15.06
C ASP A 237 -7.92 -5.67 -14.98
N TYR A 238 -6.76 -6.26 -14.72
CA TYR A 238 -6.60 -7.71 -14.64
C TYR A 238 -7.64 -8.37 -13.72
N GLY A 239 -8.35 -9.38 -14.23
CA GLY A 239 -9.42 -10.08 -13.52
C GLY A 239 -10.77 -9.37 -13.48
N LEU A 240 -11.00 -8.37 -14.34
CA LEU A 240 -12.30 -7.70 -14.59
C LEU A 240 -12.79 -7.93 -16.01
#